data_AF-A0A6G8U8W8-F1
#
_entry.id   AF-A0A6G8U8W8-F1
#
_cell.length_a   1.000
_cell.length_b   1.000
_cell.length_c   1.000
_cell.angle_alpha   90.00
_cell.angle_beta   90.00
_cell.angle_gamma   90.00
#
_symmetry.space_group_name_H-M   'P 1'
#
loop_
_entity.id
_entity.type
_entity.pdbx_description
1 polymer ?
#
loop_
_entity_poly.entity_id
_entity_poly.type
_entity_poly.pdbx_seq_one_letter_code
_entity_poly.pdbx_strand_id
1 'polypeptide(L)'
;MRRPIETAPKNGQDIWLQDATGAVEVGHWSPEADKWVWQDGSPINGAPTHWYLAAEDADPEDERSGGSFVAAAILIPGILVGASLLGVFGPFEARPFPETTRVGVQNVLLDQPSVMIGSPVPLRRDGTESLTEEEAASLVRARQWLDEDTPRSVALANELAAAHRERDEAVQRTHTAELAVEEARKSLQQEQARSVELANDLAGARGEIDNRIAQSRKVDDVAAQQRDAAAGEIAELQRSLQQEQQRNALFVRQANAAQAASESAEQQRREAQSRAAALASELAGRPRGSEAAAADQIEAAEREIAELRQSLQNARQKNADLVAETKAAQAAATNAERQRHALEGVQANAAALAKQLAEARREAETRNERLREANDAASQQREAANREIVELRQSLQRERNEARERALASAWSLAGVRLLMEQTNRGPNLPTPPPSANQIEAEARLIPRARALLDQGNIGAARIVLELASEKDIAQASFMLAETYDPTVLSAWGTYGTRGEEAKARELYAKAQRGGIREAKERLDALHR
;
A
#
# COMPACT_ATOMS: atom_id res chain seq x y z
N MET A 1 -15.46 13.66 15.99
CA MET A 1 -16.71 14.42 16.29
C MET A 1 -17.03 14.31 17.77
N ARG A 2 -17.37 15.41 18.44
CA ARG A 2 -17.78 15.46 19.86
C ARG A 2 -19.17 14.87 20.05
N ARG A 3 -19.39 14.06 21.08
CA ARG A 3 -20.67 13.42 21.44
C ARG A 3 -20.94 13.55 22.95
N PRO A 4 -22.19 13.59 23.43
CA PRO A 4 -22.49 13.67 24.86
C PRO A 4 -22.15 12.34 25.56
N ILE A 5 -21.66 12.40 26.81
CA ILE A 5 -21.14 11.24 27.56
C ILE A 5 -22.14 10.07 27.68
N GLU A 6 -23.44 10.36 27.72
CA GLU A 6 -24.52 9.37 27.80
C GLU A 6 -24.55 8.39 26.61
N THR A 7 -23.91 8.77 25.49
CA THR A 7 -23.80 7.95 24.27
C THR A 7 -22.49 7.18 24.16
N ALA A 8 -21.62 7.24 25.18
CA ALA A 8 -20.32 6.59 25.18
C ALA A 8 -20.43 5.06 25.43
N PRO A 9 -19.62 4.23 24.76
CA PRO A 9 -19.65 2.79 24.93
C PRO A 9 -19.10 2.40 26.31
N LYS A 10 -19.97 1.91 27.20
CA LYS A 10 -19.60 1.38 28.53
C LYS A 10 -18.98 -0.03 28.47
N ASN A 11 -18.14 -0.30 27.47
CA ASN A 11 -17.57 -1.63 27.19
C ASN A 11 -16.11 -1.79 27.67
N GLY A 12 -15.57 -0.80 28.40
CA GLY A 12 -14.19 -0.81 28.90
C GLY A 12 -13.13 -0.48 27.84
N GLN A 13 -13.52 0.00 26.65
CA GLN A 13 -12.55 0.56 25.70
C GLN A 13 -12.11 1.97 26.14
N ASP A 14 -10.82 2.24 25.96
CA ASP A 14 -10.24 3.58 26.08
C ASP A 14 -10.84 4.50 25.00
N ILE A 15 -11.39 5.63 25.43
CA ILE A 15 -11.93 6.69 24.57
C ILE A 15 -11.45 8.05 25.06
N TRP A 16 -11.43 9.04 24.17
CA TRP A 16 -11.14 10.42 24.55
C TRP A 16 -12.36 11.03 25.25
N LEU A 17 -12.21 11.41 26.51
CA LEU A 17 -13.23 12.02 27.35
C LEU A 17 -12.88 13.49 27.59
N GLN A 18 -13.88 14.37 27.49
CA GLN A 18 -13.76 15.75 27.94
C GLN A 18 -14.38 15.92 29.32
N ASP A 19 -13.64 16.49 30.25
CA ASP A 19 -14.09 16.75 31.62
C ASP A 19 -15.06 17.95 31.72
N ALA A 20 -15.18 18.56 32.90
CA ALA A 20 -15.93 19.79 33.12
C ALA A 20 -15.10 21.09 32.99
N THR A 21 -13.77 21.01 33.05
CA THR A 21 -12.86 22.16 32.84
C THR A 21 -12.54 22.43 31.37
N GLY A 22 -12.71 21.41 30.51
CA GLY A 22 -12.45 21.43 29.08
C GLY A 22 -11.27 20.56 28.64
N ALA A 23 -10.51 19.99 29.57
CA ALA A 23 -9.41 19.07 29.31
C ALA A 23 -9.91 17.79 28.63
N VAL A 24 -9.12 17.24 27.70
CA VAL A 24 -9.45 16.05 26.92
C VAL A 24 -8.34 15.01 27.12
N GLU A 25 -8.66 13.93 27.83
CA GLU A 25 -7.72 12.86 28.17
C GLU A 25 -8.33 11.49 27.84
N VAL A 26 -7.49 10.45 27.81
CA VAL A 26 -7.91 9.08 27.53
C VAL A 26 -8.43 8.42 28.82
N GLY A 27 -9.63 7.84 28.75
CA GLY A 27 -10.21 7.09 29.85
C GLY A 27 -11.24 6.06 29.40
N HIS A 28 -11.60 5.17 30.31
CA HIS A 28 -12.53 4.08 30.05
C HIS A 28 -13.59 3.95 31.16
N TRP A 29 -14.63 3.17 30.88
CA TRP A 29 -15.67 2.86 31.86
C TRP A 29 -15.20 1.75 32.79
N SER A 30 -15.10 2.03 34.09
CA SER A 30 -14.83 1.02 35.12
C SER A 30 -16.14 0.38 35.57
N PRO A 31 -16.40 -0.91 35.25
CA PRO A 31 -17.62 -1.60 35.69
C PRO A 31 -17.60 -1.93 37.20
N GLU A 32 -16.43 -2.01 37.82
CA GLU A 32 -16.28 -2.26 39.26
C GLU A 32 -16.65 -1.04 40.11
N ALA A 33 -16.52 0.16 39.53
CA ALA A 33 -16.67 1.43 40.24
C ALA A 33 -17.87 2.28 39.75
N ASP A 34 -18.65 1.76 38.78
CA ASP A 34 -19.80 2.39 38.11
C ASP A 34 -19.55 3.83 37.63
N LYS A 35 -18.32 4.10 37.15
CA LYS A 35 -17.88 5.43 36.72
C LYS A 35 -16.78 5.38 35.65
N TRP A 36 -16.60 6.51 34.97
CA TRP A 36 -15.44 6.75 34.12
C TRP A 36 -14.19 6.98 34.98
N VAL A 37 -13.06 6.44 34.53
CA VAL A 37 -11.72 6.62 35.09
C VAL A 37 -10.75 6.98 33.97
N TRP A 38 -9.65 7.66 34.30
CA TRP A 38 -8.55 7.88 33.37
C TRP A 38 -7.77 6.59 33.10
N GLN A 39 -6.94 6.57 32.06
CA GLN A 39 -6.18 5.38 31.65
C GLN A 39 -5.21 4.85 32.73
N ASP A 40 -4.77 5.69 33.67
CA ASP A 40 -3.98 5.31 34.85
C ASP A 40 -4.80 4.68 35.99
N GLY A 41 -6.13 4.63 35.84
CA GLY A 41 -7.08 4.19 36.87
C GLY A 41 -7.54 5.30 37.83
N SER A 42 -7.06 6.54 37.67
CA SER A 42 -7.45 7.66 38.55
C SER A 42 -8.92 8.04 38.37
N PRO A 43 -9.62 8.40 39.46
CA PRO A 43 -11.01 8.87 39.38
C PRO A 43 -11.06 10.27 38.75
N ILE A 44 -11.83 10.42 37.67
CA ILE A 44 -12.01 11.72 37.00
C ILE A 44 -12.64 12.72 37.97
N ASN A 45 -12.00 13.88 38.14
CA ASN A 45 -12.37 14.88 39.14
C ASN A 45 -13.50 15.81 38.65
N GLY A 46 -14.67 15.20 38.44
CA GLY A 46 -15.83 15.78 37.78
C GLY A 46 -16.41 14.78 36.79
N ALA A 47 -17.72 14.79 36.57
CA ALA A 47 -18.31 13.90 35.58
C ALA A 47 -17.87 14.34 34.16
N PRO A 48 -17.25 13.47 33.33
CA PRO A 48 -16.93 13.82 31.96
C PRO A 48 -18.21 14.15 31.20
N THR A 49 -18.18 15.22 30.41
CA THR A 49 -19.37 15.80 29.78
C THR A 49 -19.58 15.29 28.36
N HIS A 50 -18.48 15.04 27.64
CA HIS A 50 -18.47 14.64 26.25
C HIS A 50 -17.38 13.60 25.98
N TRP A 51 -17.49 12.90 24.84
CA TRP A 51 -16.50 11.95 24.35
C TRP A 51 -16.31 12.09 22.84
N TYR A 52 -15.23 11.50 22.33
CA TYR A 52 -14.88 11.47 20.91
C TYR A 52 -14.55 10.02 20.50
N LEU A 53 -15.04 9.60 19.32
CA LEU A 53 -14.48 8.43 18.66
C LEU A 53 -13.07 8.74 18.18
N ALA A 54 -12.16 7.77 18.37
CA ALA A 54 -10.91 7.70 17.64
C ALA A 54 -11.21 7.52 16.14
N ALA A 55 -10.91 8.56 15.36
CA ALA A 55 -10.75 8.53 13.91
C ALA A 55 -9.30 9.00 13.63
N GLU A 56 -8.75 8.66 12.46
CA GLU A 56 -7.32 8.84 12.18
C GLU A 56 -6.82 10.30 12.26
N ASP A 57 -5.55 10.47 12.66
CA ASP A 57 -4.68 11.65 12.51
C ASP A 57 -5.37 13.04 12.66
N ALA A 58 -5.96 13.30 13.84
CA ALA A 58 -6.47 14.63 14.22
C ALA A 58 -6.13 14.98 15.68
N ASP A 59 -4.89 15.41 15.90
CA ASP A 59 -4.38 15.94 17.18
C ASP A 59 -4.90 17.39 17.40
N PRO A 60 -5.65 17.69 18.49
CA PRO A 60 -6.31 18.99 18.67
C PRO A 60 -5.47 20.07 19.38
N GLU A 61 -4.15 19.92 19.47
CA GLU A 61 -3.25 20.79 20.26
C GLU A 61 -2.79 22.11 19.56
N ASP A 62 -3.28 22.44 18.35
CA ASP A 62 -2.76 23.58 17.56
C ASP A 62 -3.54 24.92 17.77
N GLU A 63 -4.52 24.98 18.68
CA GLU A 63 -5.29 26.21 18.98
C GLU A 63 -5.34 26.62 20.48
N ARG A 64 -4.20 26.63 21.20
CA ARG A 64 -4.06 27.59 22.33
C ARG A 64 -2.64 27.94 22.81
N SER A 65 -2.28 29.20 22.58
CA SER A 65 -1.49 30.08 23.47
C SER A 65 -0.20 29.55 24.09
N GLY A 66 0.96 30.03 23.61
CA GLY A 66 2.24 29.80 24.27
C GLY A 66 2.33 30.38 25.69
N GLY A 67 3.14 29.74 26.55
CA GLY A 67 3.50 30.24 27.87
C GLY A 67 3.97 29.17 28.85
N SER A 68 5.16 29.36 29.44
CA SER A 68 5.74 28.60 30.55
C SER A 68 6.19 27.15 30.28
N PHE A 69 7.52 26.97 30.20
CA PHE A 69 8.18 25.67 30.42
C PHE A 69 7.89 25.12 31.83
N VAL A 70 7.60 23.83 31.94
CA VAL A 70 8.06 22.97 33.06
C VAL A 70 8.43 21.62 32.46
N ALA A 71 9.57 21.05 32.88
CA ALA A 71 10.09 19.81 32.31
C ALA A 71 9.39 18.55 32.86
N ALA A 72 9.11 17.60 31.97
CA ALA A 72 8.81 16.21 32.31
C ALA A 72 9.61 15.28 31.37
N ALA A 73 10.52 14.49 31.93
CA ALA A 73 11.32 13.54 31.16
C ALA A 73 10.65 12.16 31.13
N ILE A 74 10.35 11.65 29.94
CA ILE A 74 9.86 10.29 29.72
C ILE A 74 10.77 9.58 28.71
N LEU A 75 11.03 8.29 28.96
CA LEU A 75 11.97 7.42 28.25
C LEU A 75 11.22 6.41 27.36
N ILE A 76 11.93 5.34 26.97
CA ILE A 76 11.43 4.11 26.35
C ILE A 76 10.97 4.28 24.86
N PRO A 77 10.89 3.20 24.05
CA PRO A 77 12.02 2.87 23.17
C PRO A 77 11.67 2.82 21.68
N GLY A 78 12.70 2.88 20.82
CA GLY A 78 12.53 2.82 19.37
C GLY A 78 12.28 1.40 18.82
N ILE A 79 11.44 1.33 17.78
CA ILE A 79 11.47 0.27 16.77
C ILE A 79 11.69 0.94 15.41
N LEU A 80 12.93 0.88 14.92
CA LEU A 80 13.29 1.26 13.56
C LEU A 80 14.26 0.23 12.98
N VAL A 81 13.90 -0.36 11.85
CA VAL A 81 14.81 -1.12 11.00
C VAL A 81 14.58 -0.64 9.57
N GLY A 82 15.49 0.21 9.10
CA GLY A 82 15.40 0.89 7.81
C GLY A 82 15.71 0.00 6.61
N ALA A 83 15.47 0.56 5.41
CA ALA A 83 15.45 -0.15 4.14
C ALA A 83 16.70 0.12 3.25
N SER A 84 16.60 -0.36 2.00
CA SER A 84 17.31 0.10 0.80
C SER A 84 18.70 -0.46 0.47
N LEU A 85 18.78 -1.07 -0.71
CA LEU A 85 19.83 -0.83 -1.70
C LEU A 85 19.16 -0.68 -3.08
N LEU A 86 19.79 0.06 -3.99
CA LEU A 86 19.21 0.53 -5.26
C LEU A 86 20.16 0.23 -6.44
N GLY A 87 19.63 -0.11 -7.62
CA GLY A 87 20.47 -0.22 -8.82
C GLY A 87 19.81 -0.69 -10.12
N VAL A 88 19.96 0.13 -11.17
CA VAL A 88 19.99 -0.23 -12.61
C VAL A 88 18.70 -0.78 -13.27
N PHE A 89 18.00 0.04 -14.07
CA PHE A 89 18.05 -0.03 -15.55
C PHE A 89 17.37 1.18 -16.23
N GLY A 90 17.68 1.41 -17.51
CA GLY A 90 17.25 2.56 -18.32
C GLY A 90 16.22 2.25 -19.43
N PRO A 91 15.79 3.26 -20.21
CA PRO A 91 14.58 3.22 -21.04
C PRO A 91 14.79 2.76 -22.51
N PHE A 92 13.68 2.61 -23.24
CA PHE A 92 13.66 2.44 -24.70
C PHE A 92 12.42 3.12 -25.33
N GLU A 93 12.49 3.49 -26.62
CA GLU A 93 11.59 4.48 -27.25
C GLU A 93 10.81 4.00 -28.50
N ALA A 94 9.74 4.75 -28.81
CA ALA A 94 9.20 5.08 -30.14
C ALA A 94 8.45 4.04 -31.03
N ARG A 95 7.41 4.55 -31.71
CA ARG A 95 6.71 3.99 -32.89
C ARG A 95 7.35 4.56 -34.19
N PRO A 96 7.08 4.02 -35.40
CA PRO A 96 5.98 4.57 -36.22
C PRO A 96 5.25 3.59 -37.19
N PHE A 97 4.23 4.12 -37.89
CA PHE A 97 3.45 3.56 -39.03
C PHE A 97 4.07 4.04 -40.39
N PRO A 98 3.41 4.00 -41.60
CA PRO A 98 2.18 3.35 -42.10
C PRO A 98 2.46 2.39 -43.32
N GLU A 99 1.87 2.32 -44.54
CA GLU A 99 0.90 3.08 -45.39
C GLU A 99 0.33 2.20 -46.56
N THR A 100 -0.91 2.48 -47.04
CA THR A 100 -1.44 2.26 -48.45
C THR A 100 -1.64 0.82 -49.02
N THR A 101 -2.48 0.51 -50.04
CA THR A 101 -3.59 1.20 -50.77
C THR A 101 -4.57 0.21 -51.48
N ARG A 102 -5.89 0.55 -51.46
CA ARG A 102 -6.85 0.77 -52.60
C ARG A 102 -7.32 -0.38 -53.56
N VAL A 103 -8.60 -0.25 -53.99
CA VAL A 103 -9.36 -0.95 -55.08
C VAL A 103 -9.81 -2.40 -54.77
N GLY A 104 -11.06 -2.85 -55.01
CA GLY A 104 -12.34 -2.16 -55.27
C GLY A 104 -13.27 -2.80 -56.34
N VAL A 105 -14.60 -2.71 -56.13
CA VAL A 105 -15.69 -2.77 -57.17
C VAL A 105 -16.00 -4.19 -57.74
N GLN A 106 -17.24 -4.68 -58.03
CA GLN A 106 -18.65 -4.21 -57.97
C GLN A 106 -19.65 -5.35 -57.59
N ASN A 107 -20.90 -4.96 -57.28
CA ASN A 107 -22.19 -5.68 -57.16
C ASN A 107 -22.46 -6.87 -58.12
N VAL A 108 -23.45 -7.73 -57.76
CA VAL A 108 -24.77 -7.83 -58.45
C VAL A 108 -25.78 -8.73 -57.69
N LEU A 109 -26.95 -8.14 -57.34
CA LEU A 109 -28.35 -8.66 -57.40
C LEU A 109 -28.66 -10.05 -56.76
N LEU A 110 -29.48 -10.13 -55.69
CA LEU A 110 -30.97 -10.25 -55.71
C LEU A 110 -31.46 -11.34 -56.70
N ASP A 111 -32.26 -12.34 -56.29
CA ASP A 111 -33.52 -12.14 -55.54
C ASP A 111 -33.96 -13.30 -54.60
N GLN A 112 -34.99 -13.03 -53.80
CA GLN A 112 -35.87 -14.00 -53.10
C GLN A 112 -37.26 -13.97 -53.79
N PRO A 113 -38.18 -14.98 -53.71
CA PRO A 113 -38.68 -15.52 -52.43
C PRO A 113 -39.30 -16.96 -52.37
N SER A 114 -39.63 -17.34 -51.14
CA SER A 114 -40.75 -18.14 -50.59
C SER A 114 -41.91 -18.64 -51.49
N VAL A 115 -42.56 -19.77 -51.08
CA VAL A 115 -44.02 -19.90 -50.71
C VAL A 115 -44.60 -21.34 -50.79
N MET A 116 -45.30 -21.75 -49.71
CA MET A 116 -46.45 -22.67 -49.51
C MET A 116 -46.76 -23.92 -50.40
N ILE A 117 -46.98 -25.05 -49.69
CA ILE A 117 -48.17 -25.94 -49.65
C ILE A 117 -49.09 -26.05 -50.90
N GLY A 118 -49.34 -27.29 -51.37
CA GLY A 118 -50.51 -27.65 -52.21
C GLY A 118 -50.76 -29.16 -52.39
N SER A 119 -52.03 -29.58 -52.25
CA SER A 119 -52.62 -30.92 -52.59
C SER A 119 -53.74 -30.71 -53.65
N PRO A 120 -54.63 -31.66 -54.07
CA PRO A 120 -54.77 -33.12 -53.81
C PRO A 120 -55.24 -34.02 -55.03
N VAL A 121 -55.43 -35.35 -54.82
CA VAL A 121 -56.58 -36.27 -55.19
C VAL A 121 -57.31 -36.13 -56.57
N PRO A 122 -57.55 -37.22 -57.39
CA PRO A 122 -58.84 -37.99 -57.30
C PRO A 122 -58.99 -39.46 -57.85
N LEU A 123 -60.00 -40.18 -57.28
CA LEU A 123 -60.87 -41.30 -57.81
C LEU A 123 -60.25 -42.70 -58.16
N ARG A 124 -60.79 -43.86 -57.70
CA ARG A 124 -62.07 -44.64 -57.98
C ARG A 124 -61.99 -45.45 -59.31
N ARG A 125 -62.45 -46.71 -59.48
CA ARG A 125 -63.67 -47.37 -58.96
C ARG A 125 -63.74 -48.92 -59.17
N ASP A 126 -64.59 -49.59 -58.36
CA ASP A 126 -65.24 -50.93 -58.40
C ASP A 126 -65.00 -51.95 -59.57
N GLY A 127 -64.88 -53.25 -59.27
CA GLY A 127 -64.96 -54.38 -60.22
C GLY A 127 -64.70 -55.77 -59.57
N THR A 128 -65.31 -56.86 -60.06
CA THR A 128 -65.28 -58.21 -59.43
C THR A 128 -65.06 -59.39 -60.40
N GLU A 129 -64.62 -60.52 -59.82
CA GLU A 129 -64.72 -61.92 -60.28
C GLU A 129 -63.75 -62.54 -61.32
N SER A 130 -63.27 -63.74 -60.93
CA SER A 130 -62.96 -64.94 -61.73
C SER A 130 -61.55 -65.17 -62.30
N LEU A 131 -61.24 -66.47 -62.44
CA LEU A 131 -60.05 -67.11 -63.03
C LEU A 131 -58.71 -66.81 -62.31
N THR A 132 -58.24 -67.62 -61.36
CA THR A 132 -57.69 -69.00 -61.47
C THR A 132 -56.55 -69.17 -62.48
N GLU A 133 -55.50 -69.89 -62.03
CA GLU A 133 -54.47 -70.55 -62.86
C GLU A 133 -53.19 -69.76 -63.26
N GLU A 134 -52.87 -68.61 -62.64
CA GLU A 134 -51.51 -67.99 -62.78
C GLU A 134 -50.72 -67.81 -61.45
N GLU A 135 -51.32 -68.14 -60.30
CA GLU A 135 -50.64 -68.06 -58.99
C GLU A 135 -49.54 -69.13 -58.81
N ALA A 136 -49.65 -70.30 -59.44
CA ALA A 136 -48.69 -71.38 -59.25
C ALA A 136 -47.28 -71.05 -59.77
N ALA A 137 -47.19 -70.39 -60.94
CA ALA A 137 -45.93 -70.03 -61.58
C ALA A 137 -45.30 -68.73 -61.02
N SER A 138 -46.04 -67.97 -60.22
CA SER A 138 -45.56 -66.80 -59.49
C SER A 138 -45.14 -67.16 -58.06
N LEU A 139 -45.90 -68.00 -57.36
CA LEU A 139 -45.56 -68.50 -56.02
C LEU A 139 -44.23 -69.27 -55.96
N VAL A 140 -43.89 -70.07 -56.97
CA VAL A 140 -42.58 -70.78 -57.01
C VAL A 140 -41.41 -69.78 -57.10
N ARG A 141 -41.53 -68.74 -57.92
CA ARG A 141 -40.49 -67.69 -58.05
C ARG A 141 -40.42 -66.78 -56.82
N ALA A 142 -41.57 -66.43 -56.22
CA ALA A 142 -41.62 -65.69 -54.97
C ALA A 142 -40.99 -66.47 -53.80
N ARG A 143 -41.19 -67.80 -53.76
CA ARG A 143 -40.58 -68.67 -52.73
C ARG A 143 -39.08 -68.85 -52.93
N GLN A 144 -38.62 -68.92 -54.18
CA GLN A 144 -37.20 -68.96 -54.51
C GLN A 144 -36.46 -67.63 -54.22
N TRP A 145 -37.17 -66.50 -54.21
CA TRP A 145 -36.66 -65.22 -53.68
C TRP A 145 -36.55 -65.20 -52.15
N LEU A 146 -37.51 -65.80 -51.45
CA LEU A 146 -37.62 -65.73 -49.98
C LEU A 146 -36.44 -66.41 -49.25
N ASP A 147 -35.91 -67.48 -49.82
CA ASP A 147 -34.75 -68.20 -49.26
C ASP A 147 -33.41 -67.44 -49.48
N GLU A 148 -33.33 -66.47 -50.40
CA GLU A 148 -32.17 -65.57 -50.53
C GLU A 148 -32.29 -64.30 -49.66
N ASP A 149 -33.50 -63.81 -49.38
CA ASP A 149 -33.68 -62.60 -48.55
C ASP A 149 -33.67 -62.88 -47.04
N THR A 150 -33.84 -64.13 -46.60
CA THR A 150 -33.67 -64.49 -45.17
C THR A 150 -32.24 -64.27 -44.64
N PRO A 151 -31.14 -64.68 -45.30
CA PRO A 151 -29.80 -64.34 -44.83
C PRO A 151 -29.50 -62.83 -44.94
N ARG A 152 -30.04 -62.12 -45.95
CA ARG A 152 -29.86 -60.67 -46.09
C ARG A 152 -30.56 -59.86 -45.00
N SER A 153 -31.81 -60.20 -44.67
CA SER A 153 -32.56 -59.53 -43.60
C SER A 153 -31.94 -59.79 -42.22
N VAL A 154 -31.39 -60.98 -41.97
CA VAL A 154 -30.61 -61.27 -40.75
C VAL A 154 -29.28 -60.49 -40.74
N ALA A 155 -28.59 -60.34 -41.88
CA ALA A 155 -27.39 -59.50 -41.96
C ALA A 155 -27.70 -58.02 -41.64
N LEU A 156 -28.72 -57.44 -42.29
CA LEU A 156 -29.15 -56.06 -42.05
C LEU A 156 -29.61 -55.82 -40.60
N ALA A 157 -30.28 -56.79 -39.97
CA ALA A 157 -30.65 -56.71 -38.56
C ALA A 157 -29.41 -56.70 -37.63
N ASN A 158 -28.38 -57.48 -37.95
CA ASN A 158 -27.12 -57.48 -37.21
C ASN A 158 -26.30 -56.19 -37.43
N GLU A 159 -26.28 -55.64 -38.65
CA GLU A 159 -25.67 -54.35 -38.97
C GLU A 159 -26.36 -53.20 -38.23
N LEU A 160 -27.70 -53.17 -38.23
CA LEU A 160 -28.47 -52.19 -37.46
C LEU A 160 -28.19 -52.31 -35.95
N ALA A 161 -28.12 -53.53 -35.42
CA ALA A 161 -27.76 -53.79 -34.03
C ALA A 161 -26.29 -53.47 -33.71
N ALA A 162 -25.40 -53.39 -34.70
CA ALA A 162 -24.03 -52.91 -34.53
C ALA A 162 -24.00 -51.37 -34.53
N ALA A 163 -24.63 -50.73 -35.52
CA ALA A 163 -24.73 -49.27 -35.62
C ALA A 163 -25.39 -48.63 -34.39
N HIS A 164 -26.41 -49.27 -33.80
CA HIS A 164 -26.99 -48.83 -32.53
C HIS A 164 -25.98 -48.89 -31.36
N ARG A 165 -25.16 -49.95 -31.26
CA ARG A 165 -24.10 -50.04 -30.24
C ARG A 165 -23.01 -48.99 -30.44
N GLU A 166 -22.54 -48.78 -31.68
CA GLU A 166 -21.56 -47.73 -31.97
C GLU A 166 -22.09 -46.33 -31.64
N ARG A 167 -23.37 -46.05 -31.95
CA ARG A 167 -24.05 -44.80 -31.58
C ARG A 167 -24.10 -44.63 -30.06
N ASP A 168 -24.49 -45.67 -29.33
CA ASP A 168 -24.67 -45.58 -27.88
C ASP A 168 -23.31 -45.46 -27.16
N GLU A 169 -22.26 -46.13 -27.66
CA GLU A 169 -20.89 -45.87 -27.23
C GLU A 169 -20.43 -44.44 -27.57
N ALA A 170 -20.79 -43.89 -28.74
CA ALA A 170 -20.46 -42.52 -29.10
C ALA A 170 -21.13 -41.51 -28.14
N VAL A 171 -22.39 -41.75 -27.73
CA VAL A 171 -23.09 -40.94 -26.72
C VAL A 171 -22.42 -41.03 -25.34
N GLN A 172 -21.92 -42.20 -24.95
CA GLN A 172 -21.12 -42.33 -23.72
C GLN A 172 -19.77 -41.60 -23.80
N ARG A 173 -19.11 -41.63 -24.98
CA ARG A 173 -17.87 -40.87 -25.24
C ARG A 173 -18.09 -39.36 -25.21
N THR A 174 -19.21 -38.85 -25.75
CA THR A 174 -19.53 -37.42 -25.63
C THR A 174 -19.87 -37.03 -24.19
N HIS A 175 -20.65 -37.84 -23.47
CA HIS A 175 -21.03 -37.52 -22.09
C HIS A 175 -19.82 -37.52 -21.12
N THR A 176 -18.90 -38.47 -21.27
CA THR A 176 -17.64 -38.48 -20.50
C THR A 176 -16.74 -37.29 -20.85
N ALA A 177 -16.72 -36.84 -22.11
CA ALA A 177 -16.02 -35.63 -22.52
C ALA A 177 -16.66 -34.34 -21.97
N GLU A 178 -17.99 -34.27 -21.91
CA GLU A 178 -18.72 -33.15 -21.29
C GLU A 178 -18.38 -33.02 -19.80
N LEU A 179 -18.39 -34.13 -19.06
CA LEU A 179 -18.02 -34.15 -17.64
C LEU A 179 -16.57 -33.69 -17.42
N ALA A 180 -15.63 -34.16 -18.25
CA ALA A 180 -14.23 -33.72 -18.19
C ALA A 180 -14.06 -32.24 -18.56
N VAL A 181 -14.87 -31.69 -19.48
CA VAL A 181 -14.89 -30.26 -19.81
C VAL A 181 -15.45 -29.42 -18.67
N GLU A 182 -16.48 -29.89 -17.96
CA GLU A 182 -17.02 -29.21 -16.78
C GLU A 182 -16.05 -29.24 -15.58
N GLU A 183 -15.31 -30.34 -15.38
CA GLU A 183 -14.26 -30.41 -14.36
C GLU A 183 -13.05 -29.51 -14.71
N ALA A 184 -12.68 -29.42 -15.99
CA ALA A 184 -11.69 -28.46 -16.47
C ALA A 184 -12.17 -26.99 -16.33
N ARG A 185 -13.47 -26.71 -16.53
CA ARG A 185 -14.07 -25.38 -16.29
C ARG A 185 -14.02 -25.00 -14.82
N LYS A 186 -14.35 -25.92 -13.91
CA LYS A 186 -14.29 -25.70 -12.45
C LYS A 186 -12.86 -25.46 -11.95
N SER A 187 -11.89 -26.25 -12.39
CA SER A 187 -10.49 -26.05 -12.01
C SER A 187 -9.92 -24.73 -12.57
N LEU A 188 -10.28 -24.34 -13.80
CA LEU A 188 -9.94 -23.03 -14.34
C LEU A 188 -10.58 -21.89 -13.52
N GLN A 189 -11.85 -22.00 -13.13
CA GLN A 189 -12.51 -21.01 -12.25
C GLN A 189 -11.82 -20.90 -10.89
N GLN A 190 -11.39 -22.03 -10.30
CA GLN A 190 -10.68 -22.05 -9.02
C GLN A 190 -9.30 -21.40 -9.11
N GLU A 191 -8.53 -21.66 -10.17
CA GLU A 191 -7.25 -20.98 -10.42
C GLU A 191 -7.44 -19.49 -10.72
N GLN A 192 -8.49 -19.11 -11.45
CA GLN A 192 -8.82 -17.69 -11.65
C GLN A 192 -9.16 -17.00 -10.32
N ALA A 193 -9.95 -17.62 -9.44
CA ALA A 193 -10.25 -17.08 -8.11
C ALA A 193 -8.97 -16.89 -7.26
N ARG A 194 -8.13 -17.93 -7.18
CA ARG A 194 -6.81 -17.87 -6.51
C ARG A 194 -5.91 -16.77 -7.07
N SER A 195 -5.92 -16.54 -8.38
CA SER A 195 -5.11 -15.48 -9.00
C SER A 195 -5.58 -14.07 -8.63
N VAL A 196 -6.88 -13.87 -8.37
CA VAL A 196 -7.45 -12.61 -7.90
C VAL A 196 -7.17 -12.41 -6.39
N GLU A 197 -7.28 -13.47 -5.60
CA GLU A 197 -6.91 -13.50 -4.18
C GLU A 197 -5.44 -13.10 -3.99
N LEU A 198 -4.51 -13.77 -4.67
CA LEU A 198 -3.08 -13.44 -4.66
C LEU A 198 -2.76 -12.03 -5.18
N ALA A 199 -3.55 -11.50 -6.12
CA ALA A 199 -3.39 -10.12 -6.60
C ALA A 199 -3.83 -9.08 -5.55
N ASN A 200 -4.91 -9.37 -4.81
CA ASN A 200 -5.38 -8.55 -3.70
C ASN A 200 -4.39 -8.60 -2.52
N ASP A 201 -3.88 -9.78 -2.16
CA ASP A 201 -2.85 -9.95 -1.12
C ASP A 201 -1.59 -9.16 -1.45
N LEU A 202 -1.13 -9.22 -2.71
CA LEU A 202 0.04 -8.49 -3.18
C LEU A 202 -0.19 -6.97 -3.25
N ALA A 203 -1.43 -6.51 -3.50
CA ALA A 203 -1.79 -5.11 -3.39
C ALA A 203 -1.82 -4.64 -1.92
N GLY A 204 -2.39 -5.44 -1.02
CA GLY A 204 -2.41 -5.18 0.43
C GLY A 204 -1.00 -5.11 1.01
N ALA A 205 -0.14 -6.09 0.71
CA ALA A 205 1.26 -6.11 1.14
C ALA A 205 2.06 -4.90 0.62
N ARG A 206 1.78 -4.41 -0.60
CA ARG A 206 2.38 -3.16 -1.11
C ARG A 206 1.91 -1.95 -0.31
N GLY A 207 0.60 -1.81 -0.10
CA GLY A 207 0.05 -0.72 0.72
C GLY A 207 0.59 -0.72 2.16
N GLU A 208 0.80 -1.89 2.75
CA GLU A 208 1.42 -2.01 4.07
C GLU A 208 2.90 -1.61 4.06
N ILE A 209 3.67 -1.98 3.02
CA ILE A 209 5.06 -1.53 2.84
C ILE A 209 5.12 0.00 2.67
N ASP A 210 4.26 0.59 1.84
CA ASP A 210 4.22 2.03 1.63
C ASP A 210 3.83 2.79 2.91
N ASN A 211 2.87 2.27 3.69
CA ASN A 211 2.52 2.81 5.01
C ASN A 211 3.68 2.70 6.01
N ARG A 212 4.40 1.57 6.05
CA ARG A 212 5.59 1.40 6.90
C ARG A 212 6.74 2.36 6.49
N ILE A 213 6.91 2.62 5.19
CA ILE A 213 7.86 3.63 4.68
C ILE A 213 7.44 5.05 5.09
N ALA A 214 6.16 5.39 5.00
CA ALA A 214 5.63 6.68 5.44
C ALA A 214 5.80 6.87 6.97
N GLN A 215 5.56 5.82 7.76
CA GLN A 215 5.76 5.83 9.21
C GLN A 215 7.25 5.98 9.57
N SER A 216 8.16 5.29 8.86
CA SER A 216 9.61 5.48 9.03
C SER A 216 10.00 6.95 8.83
N ARG A 217 9.49 7.60 7.76
CA ARG A 217 9.76 9.02 7.50
C ARG A 217 9.23 9.92 8.61
N LYS A 218 7.97 9.74 9.05
CA LYS A 218 7.42 10.48 10.22
C LYS A 218 8.35 10.36 11.45
N VAL A 219 8.91 9.18 11.73
CA VAL A 219 9.84 8.97 12.84
C VAL A 219 11.22 9.63 12.60
N ASP A 220 11.77 9.54 11.39
CA ASP A 220 13.03 10.18 11.02
C ASP A 220 12.92 11.72 11.08
N ASP A 221 11.79 12.30 10.68
CA ASP A 221 11.48 13.73 10.73
C ASP A 221 11.37 14.22 12.19
N VAL A 222 10.60 13.52 13.05
CA VAL A 222 10.53 13.82 14.50
C VAL A 222 11.91 13.68 15.15
N ALA A 223 12.68 12.66 14.78
CA ALA A 223 14.03 12.47 15.30
C ALA A 223 15.03 13.51 14.77
N ALA A 224 14.75 14.19 13.65
CA ALA A 224 15.50 15.36 13.20
C ALA A 224 15.12 16.61 14.02
N GLN A 225 13.82 16.90 14.16
CA GLN A 225 13.31 18.02 14.95
C GLN A 225 13.84 17.99 16.40
N GLN A 226 13.88 16.81 17.05
CA GLN A 226 14.43 16.65 18.39
C GLN A 226 15.94 16.97 18.47
N ARG A 227 16.73 16.64 17.43
CA ARG A 227 18.15 16.99 17.38
C ARG A 227 18.35 18.48 17.19
N ASP A 228 17.56 19.11 16.33
CA ASP A 228 17.67 20.55 16.05
C ASP A 228 17.21 21.38 17.27
N ALA A 229 16.15 20.95 17.97
CA ALA A 229 15.73 21.55 19.24
C ALA A 229 16.82 21.44 20.31
N ALA A 230 17.37 20.23 20.54
CA ALA A 230 18.45 20.02 21.51
C ALA A 230 19.73 20.79 21.14
N ALA A 231 20.06 20.90 19.85
CA ALA A 231 21.17 21.73 19.38
C ALA A 231 20.93 23.23 19.64
N GLY A 232 19.68 23.69 19.50
CA GLY A 232 19.23 25.02 19.88
C GLY A 232 19.44 25.31 21.37
N GLU A 233 18.93 24.43 22.25
CA GLU A 233 19.10 24.55 23.71
C GLU A 233 20.58 24.55 24.11
N ILE A 234 21.39 23.65 23.54
CA ILE A 234 22.84 23.59 23.80
C ILE A 234 23.52 24.92 23.37
N ALA A 235 23.13 25.50 22.24
CA ALA A 235 23.68 26.78 21.77
C ALA A 235 23.26 27.96 22.68
N GLU A 236 22.05 27.94 23.24
CA GLU A 236 21.58 28.94 24.21
C GLU A 236 22.31 28.82 25.55
N LEU A 237 22.48 27.59 26.05
CA LEU A 237 23.20 27.28 27.28
C LEU A 237 24.71 27.62 27.16
N GLN A 238 25.30 27.44 25.99
CA GLN A 238 26.67 27.91 25.71
C GLN A 238 26.76 29.44 25.74
N ARG A 239 25.79 30.16 25.15
CA ARG A 239 25.75 31.63 25.18
C ARG A 239 25.58 32.18 26.61
N SER A 240 24.67 31.62 27.40
CA SER A 240 24.43 32.06 28.78
C SER A 240 25.62 31.79 29.69
N LEU A 241 26.24 30.61 29.58
CA LEU A 241 27.48 30.26 30.29
C LEU A 241 28.65 31.18 29.88
N GLN A 242 28.76 31.57 28.61
CA GLN A 242 29.78 32.53 28.15
C GLN A 242 29.51 33.94 28.68
N GLN A 243 28.25 34.38 28.72
CA GLN A 243 27.84 35.67 29.28
C GLN A 243 28.10 35.73 30.79
N GLU A 244 27.82 34.66 31.54
CA GLU A 244 28.14 34.59 32.97
C GLU A 244 29.65 34.59 33.22
N GLN A 245 30.44 33.88 32.41
CA GLN A 245 31.91 33.93 32.49
C GLN A 245 32.46 35.34 32.26
N GLN A 246 31.93 36.08 31.27
CA GLN A 246 32.28 37.48 31.04
C GLN A 246 31.90 38.36 32.24
N ARG A 247 30.68 38.18 32.80
CA ARG A 247 30.21 38.94 33.96
C ARG A 247 31.04 38.66 35.22
N ASN A 248 31.37 37.40 35.48
CA ASN A 248 32.20 37.02 36.62
C ASN A 248 33.66 37.50 36.44
N ALA A 249 34.19 37.53 35.22
CA ALA A 249 35.50 38.12 34.93
C ALA A 249 35.53 39.65 35.18
N LEU A 250 34.41 40.37 34.96
CA LEU A 250 34.26 41.77 35.33
C LEU A 250 34.20 41.94 36.86
N PHE A 251 33.38 41.16 37.56
CA PHE A 251 33.30 41.20 39.03
C PHE A 251 34.64 40.88 39.71
N VAL A 252 35.41 39.90 39.22
CA VAL A 252 36.75 39.60 39.76
C VAL A 252 37.72 40.77 39.54
N ARG A 253 37.64 41.49 38.39
CA ARG A 253 38.44 42.70 38.16
C ARG A 253 38.03 43.84 39.10
N GLN A 254 36.73 44.03 39.33
CA GLN A 254 36.21 45.03 40.27
C GLN A 254 36.66 44.71 41.71
N ALA A 255 36.51 43.46 42.16
CA ALA A 255 36.98 42.97 43.45
C ALA A 255 38.48 43.24 43.68
N ASN A 256 39.33 42.88 42.70
CA ASN A 256 40.78 43.08 42.82
C ASN A 256 41.16 44.57 42.84
N ALA A 257 40.53 45.40 41.99
CA ALA A 257 40.76 46.85 41.99
C ALA A 257 40.28 47.52 43.29
N ALA A 258 39.15 47.04 43.84
CA ALA A 258 38.59 47.48 45.10
C ALA A 258 39.46 47.09 46.31
N GLN A 259 40.04 45.90 46.31
CA GLN A 259 40.96 45.47 47.36
C GLN A 259 42.28 46.27 47.31
N ALA A 260 42.86 46.49 46.12
CA ALA A 260 44.03 47.37 45.99
C ALA A 260 43.72 48.83 46.45
N ALA A 261 42.50 49.32 46.18
CA ALA A 261 42.05 50.62 46.67
C ALA A 261 41.91 50.64 48.22
N SER A 262 41.46 49.57 48.85
CA SER A 262 41.33 49.50 50.31
C SER A 262 42.69 49.36 51.01
N GLU A 263 43.61 48.56 50.46
CA GLU A 263 44.99 48.43 50.93
C GLU A 263 45.74 49.77 50.87
N SER A 264 45.61 50.51 49.76
CA SER A 264 46.20 51.85 49.63
C SER A 264 45.57 52.89 50.57
N ALA A 265 44.26 52.80 50.83
CA ALA A 265 43.59 53.65 51.82
C ALA A 265 44.01 53.32 53.27
N GLU A 266 44.27 52.06 53.60
CA GLU A 266 44.86 51.68 54.89
C GLU A 266 46.30 52.18 55.03
N GLN A 267 47.11 52.13 53.96
CA GLN A 267 48.47 52.66 53.94
C GLN A 267 48.48 54.17 54.27
N GLN A 268 47.68 54.97 53.54
CA GLN A 268 47.53 56.42 53.78
C GLN A 268 47.03 56.73 55.20
N ARG A 269 46.14 55.90 55.74
CA ARG A 269 45.58 56.02 57.08
C ARG A 269 46.59 55.72 58.19
N ARG A 270 47.51 54.77 57.98
CA ARG A 270 48.66 54.52 58.87
C ARG A 270 49.65 55.69 58.83
N GLU A 271 49.91 56.27 57.64
CA GLU A 271 50.72 57.49 57.52
C GLU A 271 50.07 58.71 58.18
N ALA A 272 48.77 58.91 58.02
CA ALA A 272 48.04 60.00 58.67
C ALA A 272 48.07 59.86 60.21
N GLN A 273 47.92 58.63 60.72
CA GLN A 273 48.05 58.34 62.15
C GLN A 273 49.47 58.58 62.68
N SER A 274 50.52 58.21 61.95
CA SER A 274 51.90 58.48 62.39
C SER A 274 52.25 59.97 62.34
N ARG A 275 51.76 60.72 61.33
CA ARG A 275 51.88 62.19 61.26
C ARG A 275 51.13 62.87 62.41
N ALA A 276 49.90 62.47 62.71
CA ALA A 276 49.13 63.00 63.83
C ALA A 276 49.78 62.71 65.19
N ALA A 277 50.33 61.50 65.38
CA ALA A 277 51.08 61.15 66.59
C ALA A 277 52.39 61.96 66.73
N ALA A 278 53.08 62.25 65.62
CA ALA A 278 54.26 63.12 65.62
C ALA A 278 53.89 64.57 66.01
N LEU A 279 52.86 65.15 65.39
CA LEU A 279 52.37 66.50 65.70
C LEU A 279 51.89 66.62 67.16
N ALA A 280 51.17 65.63 67.68
CA ALA A 280 50.78 65.59 69.09
C ALA A 280 51.99 65.52 70.04
N SER A 281 53.06 64.82 69.65
CA SER A 281 54.31 64.75 70.41
C SER A 281 55.08 66.07 70.37
N GLU A 282 55.08 66.76 69.22
CA GLU A 282 55.71 68.08 69.03
C GLU A 282 55.00 69.17 69.84
N LEU A 283 53.66 69.16 69.85
CA LEU A 283 52.84 70.04 70.68
C LEU A 283 53.07 69.80 72.19
N ALA A 284 53.19 68.54 72.62
CA ALA A 284 53.44 68.19 74.01
C ALA A 284 54.82 68.64 74.52
N GLY A 285 55.80 68.85 73.63
CA GLY A 285 57.15 69.32 73.98
C GLY A 285 57.30 70.84 74.15
N ARG A 286 56.25 71.63 73.89
CA ARG A 286 56.35 73.08 73.71
C ARG A 286 55.96 73.87 74.97
N PRO A 287 56.77 74.84 75.45
CA PRO A 287 56.47 75.60 76.67
C PRO A 287 55.24 76.50 76.49
N ARG A 288 54.40 76.57 77.53
CA ARG A 288 53.11 77.29 77.52
C ARG A 288 53.28 78.80 77.36
N GLY A 289 52.55 79.39 76.42
CA GLY A 289 52.36 80.83 76.28
C GLY A 289 50.92 81.14 75.85
N SER A 290 50.32 82.16 76.47
CA SER A 290 48.99 82.75 76.20
C SER A 290 47.83 81.79 75.92
N GLU A 291 46.96 81.59 76.91
CA GLU A 291 45.83 80.64 76.88
C GLU A 291 44.84 80.88 75.72
N ALA A 292 44.60 82.13 75.32
CA ALA A 292 43.71 82.47 74.20
C ALA A 292 44.17 81.83 72.87
N ALA A 293 45.47 81.87 72.56
CA ALA A 293 46.01 81.26 71.35
C ALA A 293 46.01 79.73 71.38
N ALA A 294 45.91 79.12 72.57
CA ALA A 294 45.76 77.67 72.73
C ALA A 294 44.31 77.21 72.51
N ALA A 295 43.31 78.02 72.88
CA ALA A 295 41.89 77.69 72.70
C ALA A 295 41.51 77.52 71.22
N ASP A 296 41.85 78.51 70.39
CA ASP A 296 41.56 78.47 68.93
C ASP A 296 42.26 77.28 68.24
N GLN A 297 43.45 76.90 68.71
CA GLN A 297 44.21 75.77 68.17
C GLN A 297 43.63 74.41 68.61
N ILE A 298 43.05 74.31 69.81
CA ILE A 298 42.31 73.12 70.25
C ILE A 298 41.04 72.96 69.41
N GLU A 299 40.26 74.03 69.20
CA GLU A 299 39.04 73.94 68.40
C GLU A 299 39.33 73.60 66.92
N ALA A 300 40.43 74.12 66.36
CA ALA A 300 40.90 73.73 65.03
C ALA A 300 41.28 72.24 64.96
N ALA A 301 42.02 71.73 65.95
CA ALA A 301 42.40 70.32 66.02
C ALA A 301 41.18 69.39 66.22
N GLU A 302 40.17 69.80 67.00
CA GLU A 302 38.93 69.03 67.15
C GLU A 302 38.13 68.95 65.85
N ARG A 303 38.14 70.00 65.02
CA ARG A 303 37.54 69.99 63.67
C ARG A 303 38.28 69.05 62.72
N GLU A 304 39.61 69.08 62.67
CA GLU A 304 40.39 68.09 61.89
C GLU A 304 40.11 66.65 62.35
N ILE A 305 40.03 66.41 63.66
CA ILE A 305 39.69 65.10 64.23
C ILE A 305 38.27 64.66 63.84
N ALA A 306 37.32 65.59 63.73
CA ALA A 306 35.96 65.30 63.26
C ALA A 306 35.92 64.94 61.77
N GLU A 307 36.56 65.72 60.89
CA GLU A 307 36.65 65.42 59.46
C GLU A 307 37.38 64.10 59.20
N LEU A 308 38.50 63.86 59.90
CA LEU A 308 39.22 62.59 59.85
C LEU A 308 38.33 61.43 60.27
N ARG A 309 37.53 61.56 61.35
CA ARG A 309 36.55 60.54 61.80
C ARG A 309 35.44 60.27 60.77
N GLN A 310 35.04 61.27 59.99
CA GLN A 310 34.03 61.10 58.92
C GLN A 310 34.62 60.42 57.67
N SER A 311 35.83 60.80 57.25
CA SER A 311 36.61 60.19 56.16
C SER A 311 36.85 58.69 56.41
N LEU A 312 37.64 58.37 57.45
CA LEU A 312 37.12 57.68 58.62
C LEU A 312 36.12 56.54 58.37
N GLN A 313 34.85 56.91 58.56
CA GLN A 313 33.65 56.10 58.49
C GLN A 313 33.17 55.84 57.05
N ASN A 314 33.28 56.82 56.14
CA ASN A 314 32.97 56.64 54.72
C ASN A 314 33.84 55.55 54.08
N ALA A 315 35.14 55.50 54.41
CA ALA A 315 36.06 54.46 53.97
C ALA A 315 35.68 53.07 54.52
N ARG A 316 35.13 52.99 55.74
CA ARG A 316 34.61 51.72 56.30
C ARG A 316 33.33 51.27 55.60
N GLN A 317 32.41 52.19 55.32
CA GLN A 317 31.18 51.89 54.59
C GLN A 317 31.50 51.30 53.22
N LYS A 318 32.35 52.00 52.44
CA LYS A 318 32.80 51.54 51.13
C LYS A 318 33.46 50.16 51.17
N ASN A 319 34.27 49.87 52.20
CA ASN A 319 34.85 48.53 52.38
C ASN A 319 33.79 47.45 52.69
N ALA A 320 32.74 47.78 53.45
CA ALA A 320 31.63 46.86 53.72
C ALA A 320 30.83 46.55 52.45
N ASP A 321 30.57 47.55 51.62
CA ASP A 321 29.88 47.40 50.33
C ASP A 321 30.66 46.48 49.39
N LEU A 322 31.99 46.66 49.31
CA LEU A 322 32.90 45.82 48.52
C LEU A 322 33.01 44.38 49.05
N VAL A 323 32.93 44.18 50.37
CA VAL A 323 32.86 42.83 50.98
C VAL A 323 31.50 42.17 50.73
N ALA A 324 30.43 42.93 50.52
CA ALA A 324 29.15 42.39 50.06
C ALA A 324 29.21 42.01 48.57
N GLU A 325 29.80 42.86 47.72
CA GLU A 325 29.96 42.60 46.28
C GLU A 325 30.84 41.37 45.99
N THR A 326 31.95 41.20 46.71
CA THR A 326 32.80 39.99 46.58
C THR A 326 32.09 38.71 47.02
N LYS A 327 31.25 38.76 48.06
CA LYS A 327 30.40 37.61 48.45
C LYS A 327 29.33 37.29 47.41
N ALA A 328 28.73 38.31 46.78
CA ALA A 328 27.79 38.12 45.68
C ALA A 328 28.48 37.49 44.45
N ALA A 329 29.70 37.92 44.13
CA ALA A 329 30.51 37.33 43.06
C ALA A 329 30.91 35.87 43.35
N GLN A 330 31.25 35.54 44.60
CA GLN A 330 31.48 34.15 45.02
C GLN A 330 30.21 33.30 44.91
N ALA A 331 29.05 33.81 45.36
CA ALA A 331 27.78 33.11 45.21
C ALA A 331 27.45 32.83 43.73
N ALA A 332 27.68 33.80 42.83
CA ALA A 332 27.55 33.61 41.39
C ALA A 332 28.52 32.55 40.84
N ALA A 333 29.79 32.55 41.26
CA ALA A 333 30.76 31.53 40.84
C ALA A 333 30.32 30.10 41.21
N THR A 334 29.84 29.87 42.43
CA THR A 334 29.30 28.54 42.82
C THR A 334 28.03 28.15 42.06
N ASN A 335 27.34 29.11 41.45
CA ASN A 335 26.17 28.86 40.61
C ASN A 335 26.59 28.46 39.19
N ALA A 336 27.59 29.15 38.63
CA ALA A 336 28.25 28.80 37.38
C ALA A 336 28.84 27.38 37.41
N GLU A 337 29.47 27.00 38.52
CA GLU A 337 30.02 25.65 38.73
C GLU A 337 28.93 24.58 38.79
N ARG A 338 27.82 24.84 39.50
CA ARG A 338 26.64 23.95 39.50
C ARG A 338 26.02 23.82 38.11
N GLN A 339 25.96 24.89 37.32
CA GLN A 339 25.50 24.84 35.93
C GLN A 339 26.46 24.05 35.02
N ARG A 340 27.78 24.20 35.18
CA ARG A 340 28.77 23.38 34.46
C ARG A 340 28.60 21.89 34.74
N HIS A 341 28.49 21.49 36.01
CA HIS A 341 28.29 20.08 36.35
C HIS A 341 26.94 19.52 35.87
N ALA A 342 25.88 20.36 35.79
CA ALA A 342 24.62 19.97 35.16
C ALA A 342 24.80 19.73 33.64
N LEU A 343 25.54 20.60 32.94
CA LEU A 343 25.85 20.43 31.51
C LEU A 343 26.73 19.19 31.25
N GLU A 344 27.73 18.93 32.10
CA GLU A 344 28.56 17.72 32.04
C GLU A 344 27.71 16.45 32.23
N GLY A 345 26.75 16.47 33.17
CA GLY A 345 25.78 15.38 33.36
C GLY A 345 24.88 15.15 32.14
N VAL A 346 24.37 16.22 31.53
CA VAL A 346 23.58 16.13 30.28
C VAL A 346 24.42 15.57 29.12
N GLN A 347 25.67 16.01 28.99
CA GLN A 347 26.58 15.49 27.96
C GLN A 347 26.92 14.00 28.18
N ALA A 348 27.14 13.57 29.43
CA ALA A 348 27.37 12.16 29.77
C ALA A 348 26.13 11.30 29.45
N ASN A 349 24.92 11.79 29.76
CA ASN A 349 23.67 11.12 29.43
C ASN A 349 23.46 11.01 27.91
N ALA A 350 23.73 12.09 27.16
CA ALA A 350 23.67 12.10 25.70
C ALA A 350 24.67 11.12 25.06
N ALA A 351 25.90 11.03 25.60
CA ALA A 351 26.90 10.05 25.15
C ALA A 351 26.48 8.60 25.46
N ALA A 352 25.83 8.34 26.60
CA ALA A 352 25.28 7.03 26.93
C ALA A 352 24.14 6.62 25.97
N LEU A 353 23.21 7.53 25.69
CA LEU A 353 22.14 7.33 24.70
C LEU A 353 22.70 7.09 23.29
N ALA A 354 23.71 7.85 22.87
CA ALA A 354 24.37 7.65 21.58
C ALA A 354 25.04 6.27 21.46
N LYS A 355 25.64 5.76 22.56
CA LYS A 355 26.18 4.40 22.62
C LYS A 355 25.06 3.34 22.50
N GLN A 356 23.98 3.48 23.26
CA GLN A 356 22.82 2.57 23.18
C GLN A 356 22.21 2.53 21.78
N LEU A 357 22.11 3.69 21.11
CA LEU A 357 21.58 3.78 19.74
C LEU A 357 22.53 3.15 18.71
N ALA A 358 23.85 3.21 18.92
CA ALA A 358 24.83 2.50 18.10
C ALA A 358 24.80 0.98 18.33
N GLU A 359 24.57 0.51 19.55
CA GLU A 359 24.38 -0.91 19.87
C GLU A 359 23.07 -1.44 19.27
N ALA A 360 21.96 -0.70 19.39
CA ALA A 360 20.69 -1.02 18.76
C ALA A 360 20.76 -1.07 17.22
N ARG A 361 21.56 -0.21 16.58
CA ARG A 361 21.81 -0.28 15.13
C ARG A 361 22.52 -1.57 14.71
N ARG A 362 23.54 -2.00 15.47
CA ARG A 362 24.24 -3.29 15.20
C ARG A 362 23.32 -4.50 15.41
N GLU A 363 22.41 -4.42 16.38
CA GLU A 363 21.35 -5.43 16.51
C GLU A 363 20.37 -5.41 15.33
N ALA A 364 19.98 -4.24 14.82
CA ALA A 364 19.14 -4.14 13.62
C ALA A 364 19.85 -4.68 12.36
N GLU A 365 21.13 -4.37 12.17
CA GLU A 365 21.98 -4.88 11.09
C GLU A 365 22.06 -6.41 11.12
N THR A 366 22.44 -7.01 12.26
CA THR A 366 22.55 -8.47 12.41
C THR A 366 21.20 -9.20 12.36
N ARG A 367 20.09 -8.54 12.73
CA ARG A 367 18.72 -9.07 12.50
C ARG A 367 18.37 -9.04 11.01
N ASN A 368 18.71 -7.97 10.29
CA ASN A 368 18.51 -7.86 8.83
C ASN A 368 19.32 -8.90 8.05
N GLU A 369 20.54 -9.20 8.47
CA GLU A 369 21.37 -10.24 7.86
C GLU A 369 20.71 -11.62 7.97
N ARG A 370 20.25 -12.01 9.17
CA ARG A 370 19.48 -13.25 9.39
C ARG A 370 18.18 -13.32 8.58
N LEU A 371 17.51 -12.18 8.39
CA LEU A 371 16.29 -12.10 7.55
C LEU A 371 16.62 -12.28 6.06
N ARG A 372 17.77 -11.80 5.58
CA ARG A 372 18.26 -12.09 4.23
C ARG A 372 18.60 -13.57 4.08
N GLU A 373 19.39 -14.13 4.99
CA GLU A 373 19.74 -15.57 5.00
C GLU A 373 18.47 -16.46 4.99
N ALA A 374 17.46 -16.13 5.80
CA ALA A 374 16.19 -16.85 5.83
C ALA A 374 15.38 -16.70 4.53
N ASN A 375 15.35 -15.51 3.91
CA ASN A 375 14.67 -15.28 2.64
C ASN A 375 15.39 -15.95 1.46
N ASP A 376 16.72 -15.99 1.47
CA ASP A 376 17.54 -16.65 0.47
C ASP A 376 17.39 -18.18 0.59
N ALA A 377 17.37 -18.72 1.81
CA ALA A 377 17.05 -20.13 2.06
C ALA A 377 15.63 -20.50 1.61
N ALA A 378 14.63 -19.66 1.91
CA ALA A 378 13.26 -19.85 1.43
C ALA A 378 13.15 -19.76 -0.11
N SER A 379 13.98 -18.92 -0.74
CA SER A 379 14.06 -18.81 -2.21
C SER A 379 14.71 -20.04 -2.83
N GLN A 380 15.80 -20.55 -2.24
CA GLN A 380 16.42 -21.83 -2.63
C GLN A 380 15.45 -23.01 -2.47
N GLN A 381 14.65 -23.04 -1.40
CA GLN A 381 13.62 -24.07 -1.21
C GLN A 381 12.51 -23.98 -2.27
N ARG A 382 12.07 -22.77 -2.63
CA ARG A 382 11.12 -22.55 -3.74
C ARG A 382 11.71 -22.98 -5.09
N GLU A 383 12.98 -22.72 -5.34
CA GLU A 383 13.67 -23.20 -6.54
C GLU A 383 13.78 -24.73 -6.58
N ALA A 384 14.13 -25.38 -5.46
CA ALA A 384 14.19 -26.83 -5.37
C ALA A 384 12.81 -27.46 -5.67
N ALA A 385 11.75 -26.99 -5.00
CA ALA A 385 10.38 -27.44 -5.26
C ALA A 385 9.93 -27.18 -6.72
N ASN A 386 10.31 -26.05 -7.32
CA ASN A 386 10.03 -25.78 -8.73
C ASN A 386 10.77 -26.73 -9.68
N ARG A 387 12.02 -27.11 -9.37
CA ARG A 387 12.77 -28.12 -10.13
C ARG A 387 12.11 -29.50 -10.04
N GLU A 388 11.72 -29.93 -8.84
CA GLU A 388 10.97 -31.16 -8.62
C GLU A 388 9.64 -31.17 -9.39
N ILE A 389 8.87 -30.07 -9.36
CA ILE A 389 7.62 -29.91 -10.13
C ILE A 389 7.88 -30.00 -11.65
N VAL A 390 9.00 -29.46 -12.14
CA VAL A 390 9.40 -29.57 -13.55
C VAL A 390 9.79 -31.01 -13.91
N GLU A 391 10.55 -31.71 -13.06
CA GLU A 391 10.92 -33.11 -13.27
C GLU A 391 9.70 -34.04 -13.24
N LEU A 392 8.77 -33.84 -12.30
CA LEU A 392 7.49 -34.55 -12.23
C LEU A 392 6.59 -34.30 -13.46
N ARG A 393 6.59 -33.06 -13.99
CA ARG A 393 5.92 -32.76 -15.27
C ARG A 393 6.60 -33.47 -16.44
N GLN A 394 7.93 -33.61 -16.44
CA GLN A 394 8.68 -34.31 -17.47
C GLN A 394 8.55 -35.84 -17.38
N SER A 395 8.42 -36.45 -16.19
CA SER A 395 8.11 -37.88 -16.06
C SER A 395 6.67 -38.17 -16.52
N LEU A 396 5.68 -37.41 -16.04
CA LEU A 396 4.29 -37.56 -16.45
C LEU A 396 4.08 -37.35 -17.97
N GLN A 397 4.81 -36.39 -18.57
CA GLN A 397 4.79 -36.18 -20.03
C GLN A 397 5.46 -37.35 -20.79
N ARG A 398 6.52 -37.96 -20.23
CA ARG A 398 7.13 -39.18 -20.80
C ARG A 398 6.16 -40.35 -20.72
N GLU A 399 5.60 -40.66 -19.55
CA GLU A 399 4.60 -41.72 -19.38
C GLU A 399 3.39 -41.52 -20.30
N ARG A 400 2.91 -40.28 -20.45
CA ARG A 400 1.80 -39.97 -21.38
C ARG A 400 2.19 -40.15 -22.84
N ASN A 401 3.42 -39.83 -23.23
CA ASN A 401 3.91 -40.07 -24.59
C ASN A 401 4.12 -41.56 -24.86
N GLU A 402 4.72 -42.31 -23.93
CA GLU A 402 4.80 -43.77 -24.04
C GLU A 402 3.41 -44.42 -24.07
N ALA A 403 2.46 -43.95 -23.26
CA ALA A 403 1.07 -44.45 -23.29
C ALA A 403 0.39 -44.15 -24.64
N ARG A 404 0.67 -43.00 -25.26
CA ARG A 404 0.26 -42.67 -26.62
C ARG A 404 0.94 -43.56 -27.66
N GLU A 405 2.24 -43.81 -27.54
CA GLU A 405 2.98 -44.69 -28.45
C GLU A 405 2.51 -46.14 -28.33
N ARG A 406 2.22 -46.62 -27.12
CA ARG A 406 1.60 -47.94 -26.87
C ARG A 406 0.18 -48.02 -27.44
N ALA A 407 -0.63 -46.96 -27.30
CA ALA A 407 -1.97 -46.88 -27.88
C ALA A 407 -1.96 -46.73 -29.42
N LEU A 408 -0.94 -46.07 -29.97
CA LEU A 408 -0.71 -46.03 -31.40
C LEU A 408 -0.24 -47.40 -31.89
N ALA A 409 0.70 -48.07 -31.23
CA ALA A 409 1.17 -49.40 -31.60
C ALA A 409 0.03 -50.44 -31.60
N SER A 410 -0.88 -50.39 -30.62
CA SER A 410 -2.09 -51.23 -30.63
C SER A 410 -3.09 -50.81 -31.72
N ALA A 411 -3.26 -49.51 -31.99
CA ALA A 411 -4.08 -49.03 -33.10
C ALA A 411 -3.50 -49.40 -34.48
N TRP A 412 -2.17 -49.40 -34.66
CA TRP A 412 -1.49 -49.86 -35.88
C TRP A 412 -1.54 -51.38 -36.02
N SER A 413 -1.52 -52.14 -34.91
CA SER A 413 -1.78 -53.59 -34.91
C SER A 413 -3.21 -53.90 -35.37
N LEU A 414 -4.20 -53.18 -34.83
CA LEU A 414 -5.60 -53.24 -35.27
C LEU A 414 -5.78 -52.74 -36.72
N ALA A 415 -5.03 -51.72 -37.15
CA ALA A 415 -5.01 -51.25 -38.52
C ALA A 415 -4.39 -52.28 -39.48
N GLY A 416 -3.43 -53.10 -39.03
CA GLY A 416 -2.91 -54.24 -39.78
C GLY A 416 -3.96 -55.31 -40.05
N VAL A 417 -4.85 -55.57 -39.07
CA VAL A 417 -6.03 -56.42 -39.26
C VAL A 417 -7.04 -55.76 -40.21
N ARG A 418 -7.26 -54.45 -40.07
CA ARG A 418 -8.22 -53.68 -40.90
C ARG A 418 -7.78 -53.52 -42.36
N LEU A 419 -6.48 -53.37 -42.62
CA LEU A 419 -5.91 -53.24 -43.98
C LEU A 419 -6.13 -54.51 -44.82
N LEU A 420 -6.37 -55.66 -44.17
CA LEU A 420 -6.76 -56.91 -44.83
C LEU A 420 -8.23 -56.90 -45.32
N MET A 421 -9.08 -56.05 -44.73
CA MET A 421 -10.48 -55.85 -45.14
C MET A 421 -10.66 -54.67 -46.11
N GLU A 422 -9.87 -53.61 -45.97
CA GLU A 422 -10.10 -52.33 -46.68
C GLU A 422 -9.54 -52.30 -48.11
N GLN A 423 -9.71 -53.40 -48.86
CA GLN A 423 -9.31 -53.51 -50.28
C GLN A 423 -10.46 -53.27 -51.28
N THR A 424 -11.60 -52.72 -50.84
CA THR A 424 -12.71 -52.31 -51.71
C THR A 424 -12.94 -50.80 -51.69
N ASN A 425 -12.51 -50.17 -52.80
CA ASN A 425 -13.01 -48.94 -53.44
C ASN A 425 -12.07 -47.71 -53.44
N ARG A 426 -11.97 -47.07 -54.62
CA ARG A 426 -11.34 -45.77 -54.89
C ARG A 426 -12.30 -44.95 -55.77
N GLY A 427 -12.63 -43.73 -55.38
CA GLY A 427 -13.42 -42.79 -56.19
C GLY A 427 -13.21 -41.34 -55.72
N PRO A 428 -12.87 -40.37 -56.60
CA PRO A 428 -12.48 -39.02 -56.18
C PRO A 428 -13.52 -37.93 -56.52
N ASN A 429 -13.52 -36.84 -55.73
CA ASN A 429 -13.23 -35.48 -56.22
C ASN A 429 -13.39 -34.40 -55.12
N LEU A 430 -12.66 -33.30 -55.27
CA LEU A 430 -12.87 -32.03 -54.55
C LEU A 430 -13.74 -31.10 -55.43
N PRO A 431 -14.44 -30.13 -54.83
CA PRO A 431 -14.09 -28.75 -55.17
C PRO A 431 -14.19 -27.72 -54.03
N THR A 432 -13.20 -26.82 -53.99
CA THR A 432 -13.22 -25.46 -53.37
C THR A 432 -13.42 -25.31 -51.84
N PRO A 433 -12.86 -24.25 -51.22
CA PRO A 433 -12.77 -24.16 -49.76
C PRO A 433 -14.04 -23.58 -49.10
N PRO A 434 -14.57 -24.20 -48.02
CA PRO A 434 -15.46 -23.53 -47.09
C PRO A 434 -14.69 -22.48 -46.24
N PRO A 435 -15.38 -21.58 -45.50
CA PRO A 435 -14.72 -20.75 -44.49
C PRO A 435 -13.91 -21.63 -43.53
N SER A 436 -12.70 -21.17 -43.20
CA SER A 436 -11.70 -21.98 -42.49
C SER A 436 -12.29 -22.54 -41.18
N ALA A 437 -12.15 -23.84 -40.93
CA ALA A 437 -12.67 -24.49 -39.71
C ALA A 437 -12.23 -23.76 -38.43
N ASN A 438 -11.02 -23.18 -38.45
CA ASN A 438 -10.46 -22.33 -37.41
C ASN A 438 -11.33 -21.11 -37.02
N GLN A 439 -12.14 -20.56 -37.93
CA GLN A 439 -13.10 -19.49 -37.62
C GLN A 439 -14.31 -20.04 -36.86
N ILE A 440 -14.90 -21.14 -37.33
CA ILE A 440 -16.08 -21.76 -36.69
C ILE A 440 -15.70 -22.29 -35.29
N GLU A 441 -14.53 -22.92 -35.16
CA GLU A 441 -14.02 -23.41 -33.87
C GLU A 441 -13.61 -22.27 -32.93
N ALA A 442 -13.12 -21.14 -33.45
CA ALA A 442 -12.84 -19.94 -32.66
C ALA A 442 -14.13 -19.22 -32.23
N GLU A 443 -15.12 -19.10 -33.11
CA GLU A 443 -16.42 -18.49 -32.79
C GLU A 443 -17.15 -19.27 -31.70
N ALA A 444 -17.22 -20.60 -31.84
CA ALA A 444 -17.82 -21.52 -30.88
C ALA A 444 -17.15 -21.51 -29.48
N ARG A 445 -15.93 -20.98 -29.35
CA ARG A 445 -15.20 -20.89 -28.07
C ARG A 445 -15.08 -19.46 -27.53
N LEU A 446 -14.79 -18.49 -28.39
CA LEU A 446 -14.52 -17.11 -27.99
C LEU A 446 -15.81 -16.32 -27.74
N ILE A 447 -16.87 -16.48 -28.54
CA ILE A 447 -18.13 -15.75 -28.33
C ILE A 447 -18.80 -16.15 -26.99
N PRO A 448 -18.94 -17.44 -26.62
CA PRO A 448 -19.49 -17.81 -25.31
C PRO A 448 -18.62 -17.35 -24.14
N ARG A 449 -17.28 -17.40 -24.28
CA ARG A 449 -16.35 -16.94 -23.24
C ARG A 449 -16.38 -15.42 -23.06
N ALA A 450 -16.48 -14.66 -24.15
CA ALA A 450 -16.68 -13.22 -24.11
C ALA A 450 -18.02 -12.84 -23.47
N ARG A 451 -19.11 -13.51 -23.87
CA ARG A 451 -20.45 -13.30 -23.28
C ARG A 451 -20.41 -13.51 -21.76
N ALA A 452 -19.88 -14.64 -21.30
CA ALA A 452 -19.75 -14.92 -19.87
C ALA A 452 -18.92 -13.88 -19.09
N LEU A 453 -17.97 -13.18 -19.74
CA LEU A 453 -17.21 -12.08 -19.11
C LEU A 453 -18.00 -10.75 -19.08
N LEU A 454 -18.87 -10.49 -20.07
CA LEU A 454 -19.81 -9.37 -20.05
C LEU A 454 -20.91 -9.58 -19.00
N ASP A 455 -21.45 -10.80 -18.91
CA ASP A 455 -22.47 -11.17 -17.92
C ASP A 455 -21.92 -11.08 -16.47
N GLN A 456 -20.59 -11.16 -16.31
CA GLN A 456 -19.86 -10.93 -15.06
C GLN A 456 -19.48 -9.45 -14.81
N GLY A 457 -19.86 -8.53 -15.70
CA GLY A 457 -19.47 -7.11 -15.65
C GLY A 457 -17.98 -6.84 -15.93
N ASN A 458 -17.19 -7.85 -16.30
CA ASN A 458 -15.75 -7.71 -16.55
C ASN A 458 -15.48 -7.23 -17.99
N ILE A 459 -15.86 -5.97 -18.26
CA ILE A 459 -15.73 -5.33 -19.57
C ILE A 459 -14.28 -5.34 -20.08
N GLY A 460 -13.29 -5.21 -19.17
CA GLY A 460 -11.87 -5.23 -19.51
C GLY A 460 -11.42 -6.59 -20.07
N ALA A 461 -11.72 -7.69 -19.37
CA ALA A 461 -11.39 -9.03 -19.86
C ALA A 461 -12.23 -9.41 -21.10
N ALA A 462 -13.50 -9.00 -21.16
CA ALA A 462 -14.36 -9.23 -22.31
C ALA A 462 -13.82 -8.55 -23.58
N ARG A 463 -13.37 -7.28 -23.49
CA ARG A 463 -12.73 -6.55 -24.59
C ARG A 463 -11.56 -7.33 -25.19
N ILE A 464 -10.66 -7.90 -24.38
CA ILE A 464 -9.50 -8.66 -24.85
C ILE A 464 -9.93 -9.91 -25.65
N VAL A 465 -10.90 -10.68 -25.14
CA VAL A 465 -11.40 -11.89 -25.83
C VAL A 465 -12.15 -11.54 -27.13
N LEU A 466 -12.86 -10.41 -27.13
CA LEU A 466 -13.61 -9.90 -28.28
C LEU A 466 -12.71 -9.25 -29.34
N GLU A 467 -11.59 -8.62 -28.96
CA GLU A 467 -10.60 -8.08 -29.88
C GLU A 467 -9.89 -9.22 -30.63
N LEU A 468 -9.43 -10.25 -29.92
CA LEU A 468 -8.88 -11.49 -30.52
C LEU A 468 -9.88 -12.26 -31.43
N ALA A 469 -11.18 -12.14 -31.18
CA ALA A 469 -12.22 -12.72 -32.03
C ALA A 469 -12.57 -11.81 -33.22
N SER A 470 -12.53 -10.49 -33.04
CA SER A 470 -12.66 -9.49 -34.11
C SER A 470 -11.48 -9.57 -35.10
N GLU A 471 -10.26 -9.85 -34.64
CA GLU A 471 -9.08 -10.13 -35.48
C GLU A 471 -9.27 -11.37 -36.40
N LYS A 472 -10.21 -12.26 -36.07
CA LYS A 472 -10.58 -13.43 -36.89
C LYS A 472 -11.77 -13.15 -37.81
N ASP A 473 -12.13 -11.87 -37.94
CA ASP A 473 -13.27 -11.33 -38.68
C ASP A 473 -14.63 -11.95 -38.29
N ILE A 474 -14.76 -12.42 -37.05
CA ILE A 474 -16.04 -12.88 -36.49
C ILE A 474 -16.93 -11.64 -36.31
N ALA A 475 -18.00 -11.56 -37.11
CA ALA A 475 -18.93 -10.43 -37.09
C ALA A 475 -19.53 -10.19 -35.71
N GLN A 476 -19.95 -11.28 -35.04
CA GLN A 476 -20.55 -11.24 -33.71
C GLN A 476 -19.60 -10.69 -32.64
N ALA A 477 -18.28 -10.96 -32.77
CA ALA A 477 -17.27 -10.39 -31.90
C ALA A 477 -17.11 -8.88 -32.14
N SER A 478 -17.13 -8.46 -33.41
CA SER A 478 -17.07 -7.03 -33.77
C SER A 478 -18.24 -6.24 -33.21
N PHE A 479 -19.45 -6.82 -33.21
CA PHE A 479 -20.65 -6.19 -32.61
C PHE A 479 -20.52 -6.08 -31.10
N MET A 480 -20.24 -7.20 -30.42
CA MET A 480 -20.12 -7.21 -28.96
C MET A 480 -18.95 -6.35 -28.47
N LEU A 481 -17.85 -6.25 -29.22
CA LEU A 481 -16.75 -5.32 -28.91
C LEU A 481 -17.21 -3.86 -29.01
N ALA A 482 -17.99 -3.50 -30.03
CA ALA A 482 -18.58 -2.18 -30.17
C ALA A 482 -19.49 -1.83 -28.98
N GLU A 483 -20.34 -2.77 -28.54
CA GLU A 483 -21.18 -2.60 -27.34
C GLU A 483 -20.35 -2.30 -26.08
N THR A 484 -19.14 -2.88 -25.93
CA THR A 484 -18.25 -2.54 -24.80
C THR A 484 -17.62 -1.15 -24.86
N TYR A 485 -17.67 -0.45 -26.00
CA TYR A 485 -17.11 0.89 -26.18
C TYR A 485 -18.19 1.98 -26.29
N ASP A 486 -19.42 1.59 -26.61
CA ASP A 486 -20.59 2.46 -26.74
C ASP A 486 -20.99 3.10 -25.39
N PRO A 487 -20.92 4.44 -25.25
CA PRO A 487 -21.26 5.11 -24.00
C PRO A 487 -22.72 4.90 -23.56
N THR A 488 -23.65 4.72 -24.50
CA THR A 488 -25.08 4.52 -24.19
C THR A 488 -25.32 3.13 -23.62
N VAL A 489 -24.62 2.12 -24.15
CA VAL A 489 -24.70 0.73 -23.70
C VAL A 489 -24.01 0.55 -22.35
N LEU A 490 -22.81 1.12 -22.16
CA LEU A 490 -22.13 1.12 -20.86
C LEU A 490 -22.96 1.82 -19.76
N SER A 491 -23.68 2.89 -20.11
CA SER A 491 -24.61 3.56 -19.20
C SER A 491 -25.80 2.66 -18.85
N ALA A 492 -26.37 1.94 -19.83
CA ALA A 492 -27.45 0.99 -19.62
C ALA A 492 -27.02 -0.27 -18.83
N TRP A 493 -25.75 -0.66 -18.91
CA TRP A 493 -25.14 -1.72 -18.10
C TRP A 493 -24.71 -1.25 -16.70
N GLY A 494 -24.81 0.04 -16.38
CA GLY A 494 -24.50 0.59 -15.05
C GLY A 494 -23.03 0.54 -14.66
N THR A 495 -22.10 0.41 -15.62
CA THR A 495 -20.68 0.18 -15.36
C THR A 495 -19.95 1.47 -14.97
N TYR A 496 -19.86 1.75 -13.67
CA TYR A 496 -19.08 2.88 -13.15
C TYR A 496 -17.57 2.70 -13.37
N GLY A 497 -16.89 3.77 -13.79
CA GLY A 497 -15.43 3.83 -13.92
C GLY A 497 -14.85 3.47 -15.30
N THR A 498 -15.57 2.76 -16.17
CA THR A 498 -15.10 2.47 -17.53
C THR A 498 -15.52 3.54 -18.52
N ARG A 499 -14.56 4.26 -19.11
CA ARG A 499 -14.83 5.26 -20.16
C ARG A 499 -15.20 4.58 -21.48
N GLY A 500 -16.30 5.05 -22.10
CA GLY A 500 -16.66 4.70 -23.47
C GLY A 500 -15.85 5.47 -24.50
N GLU A 501 -15.64 4.89 -25.68
CA GLU A 501 -14.92 5.46 -26.81
C GLU A 501 -15.82 5.41 -28.04
N GLU A 502 -16.65 6.44 -28.19
CA GLU A 502 -17.72 6.48 -29.19
C GLU A 502 -17.21 6.31 -30.64
N ALA A 503 -16.06 6.88 -30.98
CA ALA A 503 -15.43 6.70 -32.28
C ALA A 503 -15.03 5.24 -32.56
N LYS A 504 -14.43 4.55 -31.56
CA LYS A 504 -14.07 3.13 -31.68
C LYS A 504 -15.33 2.25 -31.75
N ALA A 505 -16.40 2.60 -31.03
CA ALA A 505 -17.69 1.94 -31.15
C ALA A 505 -18.30 2.08 -32.56
N ARG A 506 -18.29 3.29 -33.15
CA ARG A 506 -18.75 3.52 -34.54
C ARG A 506 -17.96 2.68 -35.55
N GLU A 507 -16.63 2.64 -35.47
CA GLU A 507 -15.79 1.82 -36.36
C GLU A 507 -16.08 0.32 -36.24
N LEU A 508 -16.28 -0.18 -35.02
CA LEU A 508 -16.54 -1.58 -34.73
C LEU A 508 -17.96 -2.02 -35.11
N TYR A 509 -18.99 -1.20 -34.87
CA TYR A 509 -20.32 -1.45 -35.43
C TYR A 509 -20.30 -1.42 -36.97
N ALA A 510 -19.53 -0.51 -37.60
CA ALA A 510 -19.34 -0.51 -39.05
C ALA A 510 -18.55 -1.73 -39.57
N LYS A 511 -17.74 -2.39 -38.72
CA LYS A 511 -17.17 -3.72 -39.02
C LYS A 511 -18.22 -4.82 -38.90
N ALA A 512 -19.00 -4.84 -37.82
CA ALA A 512 -20.07 -5.81 -37.60
C ALA A 512 -21.16 -5.77 -38.69
N GLN A 513 -21.53 -4.56 -39.14
CA GLN A 513 -22.48 -4.35 -40.23
C GLN A 513 -21.99 -4.93 -41.56
N ARG A 514 -20.69 -4.76 -41.88
CA ARG A 514 -20.05 -5.42 -43.04
C ARG A 514 -19.99 -6.94 -42.89
N GLY A 515 -19.95 -7.44 -41.66
CA GLY A 515 -20.11 -8.85 -41.30
C GLY A 515 -21.56 -9.37 -41.29
N GLY A 516 -22.54 -8.56 -41.70
CA GLY A 516 -23.94 -8.97 -41.88
C GLY A 516 -24.88 -8.69 -40.69
N ILE A 517 -24.39 -8.14 -39.58
CA ILE A 517 -25.23 -7.84 -38.40
C ILE A 517 -26.02 -6.57 -38.64
N ARG A 518 -27.36 -6.67 -38.64
CA ARG A 518 -28.29 -5.56 -38.98
C ARG A 518 -28.46 -4.62 -37.81
N GLU A 519 -28.46 -5.21 -36.61
CA GLU A 519 -28.56 -4.61 -35.30
C GLU A 519 -27.40 -3.60 -35.06
N ALA A 520 -26.25 -3.81 -35.72
CA ALA A 520 -25.13 -2.88 -35.76
C ALA A 520 -25.47 -1.56 -36.47
N LYS A 521 -26.36 -1.58 -37.47
CA LYS A 521 -26.83 -0.36 -38.14
C LYS A 521 -27.71 0.48 -37.20
N GLU A 522 -28.61 -0.17 -36.46
CA GLU A 522 -29.52 0.54 -35.54
C GLU A 522 -28.74 1.23 -34.41
N ARG A 523 -27.64 0.61 -33.93
CA ARG A 523 -26.71 1.24 -32.98
C ARG A 523 -25.86 2.34 -33.61
N LEU A 524 -25.41 2.19 -34.86
CA LEU A 524 -24.75 3.27 -35.60
C LEU A 524 -25.67 4.49 -35.75
N ASP A 525 -26.92 4.29 -36.17
CA ASP A 525 -27.91 5.36 -36.37
C ASP A 525 -28.36 5.99 -35.03
N ALA A 526 -28.18 5.30 -33.91
CA ALA A 526 -28.36 5.83 -32.55
C ALA A 526 -27.18 6.70 -32.08
N LEU A 527 -25.93 6.30 -32.37
CA LEU A 527 -24.72 7.08 -32.05
C LEU A 527 -24.58 8.37 -32.87
N HIS A 528 -25.37 8.58 -33.93
CA HIS A 528 -25.34 9.79 -34.76
C HIS A 528 -26.31 10.90 -34.31
N ARG A 529 -26.95 10.77 -33.13
CA ARG A 529 -27.93 11.74 -32.59
C ARG A 529 -27.46 12.38 -31.29
#